data_AF-A0A1I6L7T0-F1
#
_entry.id   AF-A0A1I6L7T0-F1
#
_cell.length_a   1.000
_cell.length_b   1.000
_cell.length_c   1.000
_cell.angle_alpha   90.00
_cell.angle_beta   90.00
_cell.angle_gamma   90.00
#
_symmetry.space_group_name_H-M   'P 1'
#
loop_
_entity.id
_entity.type
_entity.pdbx_description
1 polymer ?
#
loop_
_entity_poly.entity_id
_entity_poly.type
_entity_poly.pdbx_seq_one_letter_code
_entity_poly.pdbx_strand_id
1 'polypeptide(L)' 'MVPLQFGLPGATELLIVGVFFLVVPFAMSYWVYTDAEARGDDDGALWALAVGGLTYLTFFGGFLALAVYVWQR' A
#
# COMPACT_ATOMS: atom_id res chain seq x y z
N MET A 1 23.84 -8.53 -1.49
CA MET A 1 22.71 -9.21 -2.14
C MET A 1 22.21 -10.31 -1.21
N VAL A 2 21.11 -10.04 -0.51
CA VAL A 2 20.43 -11.08 0.28
C VAL A 2 19.71 -11.97 -0.73
N PRO A 3 20.00 -13.27 -0.82
CA PRO A 3 19.29 -14.15 -1.73
C PRO A 3 17.83 -14.22 -1.29
N LEU A 4 16.90 -13.95 -2.21
CA LEU A 4 15.46 -14.20 -2.01
C LEU A 4 15.12 -15.70 -1.94
N GLN A 5 16.11 -16.56 -2.17
CA GLN A 5 15.95 -18.00 -2.25
C GLN A 5 15.77 -18.59 -0.85
N PHE A 6 14.53 -18.75 -0.40
CA PHE A 6 14.18 -19.36 0.89
C PHE A 6 14.17 -20.90 0.83
N GLY A 7 14.85 -21.50 -0.16
CA GLY A 7 14.76 -22.93 -0.45
C GLY A 7 13.41 -23.33 -1.08
N LEU A 8 12.62 -22.36 -1.55
CA LEU A 8 11.35 -22.57 -2.23
C LEU A 8 11.56 -22.63 -3.75
N PRO A 9 10.67 -23.32 -4.50
CA PRO A 9 10.66 -23.22 -5.95
C PRO A 9 10.49 -21.75 -6.37
N GLY A 10 11.24 -21.28 -7.36
CA GLY A 10 11.21 -19.86 -7.77
C GLY A 10 9.82 -19.34 -8.15
N ALA A 11 8.92 -20.21 -8.63
CA ALA A 11 7.52 -19.85 -8.90
C ALA A 11 6.73 -19.50 -7.62
N THR A 12 7.02 -20.16 -6.50
CA THR A 12 6.39 -19.87 -5.20
C THR A 12 6.85 -18.52 -4.68
N GLU A 13 8.13 -18.20 -4.82
CA GLU A 13 8.69 -16.91 -4.41
C GLU A 13 8.09 -15.76 -5.21
N LEU A 14 7.95 -15.92 -6.53
CA LEU A 14 7.27 -14.95 -7.39
C LEU A 14 5.80 -14.76 -7.02
N LEU A 15 5.11 -15.83 -6.63
CA LEU A 15 3.72 -15.74 -6.17
C LEU A 15 3.61 -14.97 -4.86
N ILE A 16 4.51 -15.21 -3.90
CA ILE A 16 4.54 -14.48 -2.63
C ILE A 16 4.80 -12.99 -2.88
N VAL A 17 5.79 -12.67 -3.72
CA VAL A 17 6.09 -11.29 -4.09
C VAL A 17 4.90 -10.63 -4.79
N GLY A 18 4.27 -11.32 -5.75
CA GLY A 18 3.08 -10.81 -6.44
C GLY A 18 1.91 -10.55 -5.51
N VAL A 19 1.63 -11.47 -4.57
CA VAL A 19 0.59 -11.30 -3.55
C VAL A 19 0.94 -10.14 -2.62
N PHE A 20 2.20 -9.98 -2.22
CA PHE A 20 2.62 -8.85 -1.40
C PHE A 20 2.37 -7.51 -2.10
N PHE A 21 2.79 -7.39 -3.36
CA PHE A 21 2.57 -6.17 -4.17
C PHE A 21 1.09 -5.91 -4.47
N LEU A 22 0.23 -6.93 -4.43
CA LEU A 22 -1.21 -6.76 -4.55
C LEU A 22 -1.87 -6.38 -3.21
N VAL A 23 -1.54 -7.06 -2.11
CA VAL A 23 -2.23 -6.88 -0.83
C VAL A 23 -1.85 -5.58 -0.15
N VAL A 24 -0.57 -5.19 -0.17
CA VAL A 24 -0.08 -3.99 0.54
C VAL A 24 -0.80 -2.70 0.09
N PRO A 25 -0.93 -2.39 -1.21
CA PRO A 25 -1.66 -1.20 -1.64
C PRO A 25 -3.12 -1.18 -1.20
N PHE A 26 -3.82 -2.32 -1.27
CA PHE A 26 -5.22 -2.41 -0.86
C PHE A 26 -5.38 -2.27 0.65
N ALA A 27 -4.49 -2.89 1.42
CA ALA A 27 -4.48 -2.75 2.88
C ALA A 27 -4.25 -1.29 3.30
N MET A 28 -3.29 -0.60 2.66
CA MET A 28 -3.06 0.82 2.91
C MET A 28 -4.26 1.68 2.50
N SER A 29 -4.84 1.44 1.33
CA SER A 29 -6.02 2.15 0.84
C SER A 29 -7.20 2.02 1.80
N TYR A 30 -7.49 0.79 2.24
CA TYR A 30 -8.55 0.50 3.20
C TYR A 30 -8.31 1.22 4.53
N TRP A 31 -7.10 1.12 5.08
CA TRP A 31 -6.76 1.78 6.35
C TRP A 31 -6.97 3.29 6.26
N VAL A 32 -6.43 3.94 5.20
CA VAL A 32 -6.58 5.38 4.98
C VAL A 32 -8.05 5.77 4.86
N TYR A 33 -8.85 5.02 4.11
CA TYR A 33 -10.28 5.29 3.96
C TYR A 33 -11.00 5.24 5.32
N THR A 34 -10.85 4.13 6.06
CA THR A 34 -11.52 3.96 7.35
C THR A 34 -11.10 5.00 8.38
N ASP A 35 -9.84 5.42 8.36
CA ASP A 35 -9.29 6.41 9.26
C ASP A 35 -9.79 7.83 8.91
N ALA A 36 -9.92 8.15 7.63
CA ALA A 36 -10.47 9.42 7.16
C ALA A 36 -11.98 9.50 7.44
N GLU A 37 -12.73 8.43 7.16
CA GLU A 37 -14.16 8.33 7.43
C GLU A 37 -14.45 8.46 8.94
N ALA A 38 -13.64 7.85 9.80
CA ALA A 38 -13.77 7.98 11.25
C ALA A 38 -13.54 9.41 11.77
N ARG A 39 -12.81 10.25 11.02
CA ARG A 39 -12.56 11.66 11.33
C ARG A 39 -13.55 12.62 10.67
N GLY A 40 -14.45 12.11 9.83
CA GLY A 40 -15.39 12.92 9.04
C GLY A 40 -14.69 13.73 7.94
N ASP A 41 -13.60 13.20 7.37
CA ASP A 41 -12.88 13.82 6.26
C ASP A 41 -13.57 13.49 4.93
N ASP A 42 -14.12 14.53 4.28
CA ASP A 42 -14.86 14.42 3.01
C ASP A 42 -13.97 13.90 1.86
N ASP A 43 -12.65 14.07 1.96
CA ASP A 43 -11.68 13.66 0.95
C ASP A 43 -11.15 12.23 1.19
N GLY A 44 -11.71 11.47 2.13
CA GLY A 44 -11.21 10.14 2.52
C GLY A 44 -11.07 9.14 1.37
N ALA A 45 -11.99 9.16 0.40
CA ALA A 45 -11.91 8.32 -0.80
C ALA A 45 -10.75 8.73 -1.73
N LEU A 46 -10.49 10.04 -1.86
CA LEU A 46 -9.38 10.55 -2.65
C LEU A 46 -8.04 10.20 -2.00
N TRP A 47 -7.94 10.33 -0.68
CA TRP A 47 -6.77 9.89 0.08
C TRP A 47 -6.50 8.40 -0.06
N ALA A 48 -7.53 7.58 0.06
CA ALA A 48 -7.41 6.13 -0.10
C ALA A 48 -6.95 5.72 -1.51
N LEU A 49 -7.48 6.39 -2.55
CA LEU A 49 -7.06 6.17 -3.94
C LEU A 49 -5.64 6.67 -4.20
N ALA A 50 -5.27 7.84 -3.67
CA ALA A 50 -3.93 8.39 -3.81
C ALA A 50 -2.89 7.46 -3.18
N VAL A 51 -3.10 7.07 -1.92
CA VAL A 51 -2.17 6.18 -1.20
C VAL A 51 -2.14 4.79 -1.84
N GLY A 52 -3.29 4.15 -2.03
CA GLY A 52 -3.37 2.81 -2.62
C GLY A 52 -2.83 2.77 -4.05
N GLY A 53 -3.30 3.68 -4.90
CA GLY A 53 -2.91 3.76 -6.31
C GLY A 53 -1.43 4.05 -6.49
N LEU A 54 -0.88 5.02 -5.75
CA LEU A 54 0.55 5.35 -5.85
C LEU A 54 1.42 4.23 -5.25
N THR A 55 0.98 3.52 -4.20
CA THR A 55 1.70 2.34 -3.69
C THR A 55 1.77 1.24 -4.73
N TYR A 56 0.67 0.97 -5.45
CA TYR A 56 0.66 -0.05 -6.49
C TYR A 56 1.52 0.33 -7.70
N LEU A 57 1.44 1.58 -8.17
CA LEU A 57 2.11 2.02 -9.40
C LEU A 57 3.59 2.34 -9.22
N THR A 58 3.96 2.91 -8.07
CA THR A 58 5.30 3.48 -7.85
C THR A 58 5.97 2.98 -6.59
N PHE A 59 5.24 2.32 -5.70
CA PHE A 59 5.65 1.94 -4.35
C PHE A 59 6.05 3.14 -3.48
N PHE A 60 7.16 3.80 -3.80
CA PHE A 60 7.68 4.98 -3.10
C PHE A 60 6.68 6.14 -3.05
N GLY A 61 6.01 6.46 -4.15
CA GLY A 61 5.04 7.55 -4.20
C GLY A 61 3.85 7.30 -3.27
N GLY A 62 3.46 6.04 -3.06
CA GLY A 62 2.39 5.67 -2.13
C GLY A 62 2.77 5.85 -0.67
N PHE A 63 4.00 5.48 -0.29
CA PHE A 63 4.50 5.77 1.05
C PHE A 63 4.68 7.26 1.30
N LEU A 64 5.09 8.03 0.28
CA LEU A 64 5.16 9.48 0.38
C LEU A 64 3.76 10.08 0.56
N ALA A 65 2.77 9.66 -0.22
CA ALA A 65 1.38 10.07 -0.05
C ALA A 65 0.83 9.69 1.34
N LEU A 66 1.15 8.48 1.83
CA LEU A 66 0.77 8.06 3.18
C LEU A 66 1.40 8.96 4.25
N ALA A 67 2.68 9.30 4.11
CA ALA A 67 3.36 10.19 5.04
C ALA A 67 2.70 11.58 5.07
N VAL A 68 2.30 12.10 3.91
CA VAL A 68 1.57 13.38 3.81
C VAL A 68 0.19 13.27 4.46
N TYR A 69 -0.57 12.20 4.17
CA TYR A 69 -1.87 11.93 4.80
C TYR A 69 -1.77 11.91 6.32
N VAL A 70 -0.80 11.17 6.86
CA VAL A 70 -0.57 11.06 8.32
C VAL A 70 -0.11 12.40 8.91
N TRP A 71 0.60 13.25 8.16
CA TRP A 71 0.99 14.58 8.64
C TRP A 71 -0.19 15.55 8.66
N GLN A 72 -1.11 15.46 7.70
CA GLN A 72 -2.32 16.30 7.69
C GLN A 72 -3.35 15.85 8.74
N ARG A 73 -3.33 14.56 9.08
CA ARG A 73 -4.33 13.90 9.92
C ARG A 73 -4.55 14.58 11.28
#